data_AF-G9NTD2-F1
#
_entry.id   AF-G9NTD2-F1
#
_cell.length_a   1.000
_cell.length_b   1.000
_cell.length_c   1.000
_cell.angle_alpha   90.00
_cell.angle_beta   90.00
_cell.angle_gamma   90.00
#
_symmetry.space_group_name_H-M   'P 1'
#
loop_
_entity.id
_entity.type
_entity.pdbx_description
1 polymer ?
#
loop_
_entity_poly.entity_id
_entity_poly.type
_entity_poly.pdbx_seq_one_letter_code
_entity_poly.pdbx_strand_id
1 'polypeptide(L)'
;MVNNNLENRCPDGASENAEEFSGYQWTYYSSLEHGPLRSRADSFLASVSWAALLEYAAEKRNGVSCILFPDIGLGYNHMVRIIQFSDGKQWVARLRLPPLADGDSCEDALETSGIREFSTICLVRQSTHIPVPEVHAIEERSDCKVNAPFMLMDCLKGNVGMDLGMSVPPQYKKAFLRGLARIHVQLSTVLLPKIGTIVSVNADGTYQQGPIPGLGGPFDTATEFYKAWAGNTKFGMTDEQLREVCGPYAAEIIPSVSSFAKSIGELADTLSFRDHGPFPLCHGDFGHNNTIVDDQYHILGVIDWEMAFAGPWEMLGDFPLTLSIIPPAIDAPWNYNEDGSPKSADLIEQFEDQKWYVEAVKQEENSNRGNIHYLSDALGDSRRQQLATAMRMYQDGKIGTYSKIIDKFMA
;
A
#
# COMPACT_ATOMS: atom_id res chain seq x y z
N MET A 1 24.56 29.27 -57.84
CA MET A 1 23.19 29.84 -57.79
C MET A 1 22.29 28.73 -58.31
N VAL A 2 21.58 27.97 -57.49
CA VAL A 2 20.47 28.39 -56.61
C VAL A 2 20.46 27.48 -55.37
N ASN A 3 20.47 28.10 -54.18
CA ASN A 3 20.16 27.46 -52.90
C ASN A 3 18.63 27.40 -52.75
N ASN A 4 18.06 26.21 -52.57
CA ASN A 4 16.68 26.04 -52.15
C ASN A 4 16.63 25.82 -50.64
N ASN A 5 16.48 26.93 -49.91
CA ASN A 5 15.95 26.92 -48.54
C ASN A 5 14.43 26.75 -48.63
N LEU A 6 13.93 25.60 -48.17
CA LEU A 6 12.51 25.42 -47.84
C LEU A 6 12.38 25.49 -46.33
N GLU A 7 12.06 26.69 -45.85
CA GLU A 7 11.50 26.94 -44.52
C GLU A 7 10.14 26.23 -44.43
N ASN A 8 10.12 25.06 -43.78
CA ASN A 8 8.86 24.51 -43.24
C ASN A 8 8.66 25.09 -41.84
N ARG A 9 7.81 26.12 -41.78
CA ARG A 9 7.24 26.64 -40.53
C ARG A 9 6.40 25.55 -39.88
N CYS A 10 6.80 25.08 -38.70
CA CYS A 10 5.90 24.39 -37.79
C CYS A 10 4.81 25.38 -37.35
N PRO A 11 3.53 24.99 -37.28
CA PRO A 11 2.54 25.80 -36.61
C PRO A 11 2.79 25.74 -35.10
N ASP A 12 3.21 26.87 -34.54
CA ASP A 12 3.00 27.21 -33.14
C ASP A 12 1.50 27.12 -32.84
N GLY A 13 1.12 26.26 -31.91
CA GLY A 13 -0.28 26.06 -31.55
C GLY A 13 -0.58 24.76 -30.82
N ALA A 14 0.30 24.33 -29.91
CA ALA A 14 -0.13 23.50 -28.80
C ALA A 14 -0.31 24.44 -27.61
N SER A 15 -1.53 24.97 -27.44
CA SER A 15 -1.89 25.47 -26.12
C SER A 15 -1.78 24.27 -25.19
N GLU A 16 -0.92 24.40 -24.19
CA GLU A 16 -0.98 23.62 -22.96
C GLU A 16 -2.42 23.70 -22.46
N ASN A 17 -3.24 22.70 -22.76
CA ASN A 17 -4.36 22.38 -21.91
C ASN A 17 -3.72 21.84 -20.63
N ALA A 18 -3.31 22.76 -19.75
CA ALA A 18 -3.13 22.43 -18.35
C ALA A 18 -4.48 21.90 -17.91
N GLU A 19 -4.61 20.57 -17.83
CA GLU A 19 -5.81 19.93 -17.31
C GLU A 19 -6.12 20.57 -15.96
N GLU A 20 -7.31 21.16 -15.87
CA GLU A 20 -7.72 22.00 -14.77
C GLU A 20 -7.93 21.11 -13.54
N PHE A 21 -6.92 21.01 -12.68
CA PHE A 21 -7.02 20.28 -11.41
C PHE A 21 -8.16 20.85 -10.57
N SER A 22 -9.17 20.02 -10.32
CA SER A 22 -10.42 20.39 -9.63
C SER A 22 -10.24 20.74 -8.15
N GLY A 23 -9.05 20.52 -7.60
CA GLY A 23 -8.69 20.80 -6.22
C GLY A 23 -8.58 19.55 -5.36
N TYR A 24 -8.06 19.73 -4.15
CA TYR A 24 -7.95 18.67 -3.16
C TYR A 24 -9.31 18.39 -2.53
N GLN A 25 -9.71 17.11 -2.46
CA GLN A 25 -10.98 16.64 -1.90
C GLN A 25 -10.81 16.12 -0.47
N TRP A 26 -9.84 16.66 0.28
CA TRP A 26 -9.44 16.25 1.63
C TRP A 26 -10.50 16.64 2.68
N THR A 27 -11.64 15.97 2.62
CA THR A 27 -12.81 16.27 3.44
C THR A 27 -12.90 15.38 4.68
N TYR A 28 -12.13 14.29 4.74
CA TYR A 28 -12.24 13.28 5.79
C TYR A 28 -12.12 13.86 7.21
N TYR A 29 -11.13 14.73 7.46
CA TYR A 29 -11.00 15.41 8.75
C TYR A 29 -12.30 16.14 9.13
N SER A 30 -12.85 16.92 8.20
CA SER A 30 -14.06 17.72 8.43
C SER A 30 -15.34 16.88 8.57
N SER A 31 -15.39 15.69 7.95
CA SER A 31 -16.53 14.78 8.03
C SER A 31 -16.53 13.88 9.26
N LEU A 32 -15.43 13.80 10.01
CA LEU A 32 -15.35 12.97 11.22
C LEU A 32 -16.36 13.45 12.27
N GLU A 33 -17.22 12.53 12.71
CA GLU A 33 -18.12 12.72 13.85
C GLU A 33 -17.33 12.81 15.17
N HIS A 34 -17.95 13.36 16.21
CA HIS A 34 -17.36 13.37 17.54
C HIS A 34 -17.07 11.95 18.03
N GLY A 35 -15.82 11.68 18.37
CA GLY A 35 -15.35 10.37 18.80
C GLY A 35 -13.83 10.33 18.92
N PRO A 36 -13.26 9.16 19.27
CA PRO A 36 -11.84 9.03 19.56
C PRO A 36 -10.93 9.51 18.43
N LEU A 37 -11.27 9.20 17.17
CA LEU A 37 -10.50 9.62 16.00
C LEU A 37 -10.51 11.14 15.83
N ARG A 38 -11.69 11.77 15.95
CA ARG A 38 -11.83 13.23 15.84
C ARG A 38 -11.09 13.93 16.97
N SER A 39 -11.27 13.49 18.20
CA SER A 39 -10.58 14.04 19.37
C SER A 39 -9.07 13.91 19.26
N ARG A 40 -8.56 12.75 18.81
CA ARG A 40 -7.13 12.54 18.54
C ARG A 40 -6.60 13.54 17.52
N ALA A 41 -7.32 13.72 16.41
CA ALA A 41 -6.91 14.64 15.35
C ALA A 41 -6.97 16.11 15.79
N ASP A 42 -8.03 16.53 16.48
CA ASP A 42 -8.18 17.91 17.01
C ASP A 42 -7.08 18.22 18.05
N SER A 43 -6.82 17.30 18.99
CA SER A 43 -5.76 17.46 19.99
C SER A 43 -4.38 17.55 19.35
N PHE A 44 -4.11 16.70 18.34
CA PHE A 44 -2.86 16.74 17.60
C PHE A 44 -2.69 18.04 16.80
N LEU A 45 -3.74 18.49 16.11
CA LEU A 45 -3.72 19.75 15.36
C LEU A 45 -3.35 20.94 16.26
N ALA A 46 -3.83 20.94 17.50
CA ALA A 46 -3.55 21.96 18.51
C ALA A 46 -2.15 21.85 19.14
N SER A 47 -1.55 20.65 19.21
CA SER A 47 -0.24 20.43 19.85
C SER A 47 0.95 20.74 18.94
N VAL A 48 0.76 20.62 17.62
CA VAL A 48 1.82 20.85 16.63
C VAL A 48 2.21 22.33 16.56
N SER A 49 3.52 22.59 16.58
CA SER A 49 4.06 23.92 16.36
C SER A 49 4.19 24.21 14.86
N TRP A 50 3.09 24.69 14.25
CA TRP A 50 3.04 25.02 12.81
C TRP A 50 4.04 26.10 12.40
N ALA A 51 4.33 27.06 13.28
CA ALA A 51 5.34 28.08 13.03
C ALA A 51 6.74 27.46 12.90
N ALA A 52 7.11 26.55 13.81
CA ALA A 52 8.39 25.84 13.74
C ALA A 52 8.49 24.96 12.50
N LEU A 53 7.38 24.35 12.05
CA LEU A 53 7.34 23.58 10.82
C LEU A 53 7.63 24.45 9.59
N LEU A 54 7.04 25.64 9.50
CA LEU A 54 7.27 26.58 8.40
C LEU A 54 8.70 27.13 8.41
N GLU A 55 9.26 27.44 9.59
CA GLU A 55 10.67 27.82 9.73
C GLU A 55 11.60 26.71 9.22
N TYR A 56 11.34 25.46 9.64
CA TYR A 56 12.11 24.30 9.19
C TYR A 56 12.00 24.09 7.68
N ALA A 57 10.79 24.16 7.11
CA ALA A 57 10.57 24.00 5.67
C ALA A 57 11.25 25.12 4.86
N ALA A 58 11.21 26.36 5.33
CA ALA A 58 11.91 27.48 4.72
C ALA A 58 13.44 27.26 4.74
N GLU A 59 14.00 26.82 5.87
CA GLU A 59 15.43 26.49 5.99
C GLU A 59 15.84 25.41 4.97
N LYS A 60 15.08 24.31 4.89
CA LYS A 60 15.32 23.23 3.92
C LYS A 60 15.20 23.66 2.46
N ARG A 61 14.53 24.80 2.21
CA ARG A 61 14.38 25.39 0.89
C ARG A 61 15.14 26.70 0.73
N ASN A 62 16.34 26.78 1.31
CA ASN A 62 17.28 27.90 1.16
C ASN A 62 16.70 29.26 1.58
N GLY A 63 15.85 29.28 2.61
CA GLY A 63 15.24 30.48 3.17
C GLY A 63 14.06 31.03 2.38
N VAL A 64 13.51 30.30 1.40
CA VAL A 64 12.29 30.74 0.69
C VAL A 64 11.12 30.74 1.66
N SER A 65 10.47 31.89 1.80
CA SER A 65 9.31 32.04 2.68
C SER A 65 8.14 31.15 2.24
N CYS A 66 7.39 30.65 3.22
CA CYS A 66 6.25 29.78 2.98
C CYS A 66 5.10 30.06 3.94
N ILE A 67 3.91 29.61 3.55
CA ILE A 67 2.68 29.66 4.32
C ILE A 67 2.03 28.29 4.36
N LEU A 68 1.24 28.04 5.40
CA LEU A 68 0.45 26.83 5.53
C LEU A 68 -0.92 27.03 4.89
N PHE A 69 -1.32 26.12 4.01
CA PHE A 69 -2.65 26.13 3.40
C PHE A 69 -3.72 25.57 4.35
N PRO A 70 -4.99 25.95 4.17
CA PRO A 70 -6.07 25.58 5.09
C PRO A 70 -6.44 24.10 5.01
N ASP A 71 -6.17 23.44 3.88
CA ASP A 71 -6.50 22.04 3.63
C ASP A 71 -5.83 21.11 4.64
N ILE A 72 -6.58 20.10 5.09
CA ILE A 72 -6.14 19.09 6.05
C ILE A 72 -6.50 17.71 5.49
N GLY A 73 -5.47 16.99 5.02
CA GLY A 73 -5.57 15.57 4.76
C GLY A 73 -5.43 14.80 6.07
N LEU A 74 -6.17 13.71 6.22
CA LEU A 74 -6.10 12.86 7.39
C LEU A 74 -6.21 11.40 6.97
N GLY A 75 -5.24 10.59 7.38
CA GLY A 75 -5.30 9.13 7.34
C GLY A 75 -5.39 8.55 8.75
N TYR A 76 -5.25 7.23 8.88
CA TYR A 76 -5.33 6.57 10.19
C TYR A 76 -4.16 6.95 11.12
N ASN A 77 -2.94 7.01 10.57
CA ASN A 77 -1.71 7.29 11.33
C ASN A 77 -1.13 8.68 11.10
N HIS A 78 -1.62 9.42 10.10
CA HIS A 78 -0.96 10.65 9.64
C HIS A 78 -1.95 11.80 9.41
N MET A 79 -1.51 13.00 9.76
CA MET A 79 -2.12 14.26 9.34
C MET A 79 -1.25 14.90 8.25
N VAL A 80 -1.89 15.44 7.22
CA VAL A 80 -1.24 15.95 6.02
C VAL A 80 -1.61 17.41 5.82
N ARG A 81 -0.60 18.28 5.65
CA ARG A 81 -0.79 19.72 5.41
C ARG A 81 0.03 20.20 4.23
N ILE A 82 -0.52 21.14 3.47
CA ILE A 82 0.18 21.74 2.32
C ILE A 82 0.95 22.98 2.79
N ILE A 83 2.22 23.05 2.40
CA ILE A 83 3.10 24.20 2.56
C ILE A 83 3.29 24.83 1.19
N GLN A 84 2.86 26.09 1.05
CA GLN A 84 3.03 26.88 -0.17
C GLN A 84 4.20 27.83 -0.03
N PHE A 85 5.19 27.68 -0.91
CA PHE A 85 6.32 28.60 -0.99
C PHE A 85 5.98 29.82 -1.85
N SER A 86 6.64 30.95 -1.57
CA SER A 86 6.45 32.22 -2.28
C SER A 86 6.85 32.19 -3.76
N ASP A 87 7.62 31.20 -4.20
CA ASP A 87 7.96 30.97 -5.61
C ASP A 87 7.00 30.03 -6.34
N GLY A 88 5.87 29.69 -5.71
CA GLY A 88 4.81 28.89 -6.32
C GLY A 88 4.95 27.38 -6.11
N LYS A 89 6.09 26.85 -5.65
CA LYS A 89 6.20 25.41 -5.34
C LYS A 89 5.38 25.05 -4.10
N GLN A 90 4.80 23.84 -4.11
CA GLN A 90 4.10 23.27 -2.96
C GLN A 90 4.83 22.03 -2.46
N TRP A 91 4.93 21.91 -1.14
CA TRP A 91 5.30 20.68 -0.44
C TRP A 91 4.14 20.21 0.44
N VAL A 92 4.17 18.93 0.76
CA VAL A 92 3.31 18.34 1.78
C VAL A 92 4.15 18.06 3.02
N ALA A 93 3.63 18.41 4.18
CA ALA A 93 4.08 17.90 5.47
C ALA A 93 3.15 16.75 5.88
N ARG A 94 3.70 15.53 5.97
CA ARG A 94 3.04 14.34 6.52
C ARG A 94 3.54 14.14 7.94
N LEU A 95 2.69 14.44 8.92
CA LEU A 95 3.01 14.38 10.34
C LEU A 95 2.35 13.16 10.97
N ARG A 96 3.08 12.47 11.85
CA ARG A 96 2.57 11.27 12.50
C ARG A 96 1.73 11.61 13.71
N LEU A 97 0.52 11.04 13.76
CA LEU A 97 -0.39 11.16 14.89
C LEU A 97 0.13 10.32 16.08
N PRO A 98 -0.08 10.76 17.34
CA PRO A 98 0.19 9.93 18.51
C PRO A 98 -0.69 8.67 18.49
N PRO A 99 -0.34 7.55 19.14
CA PRO A 99 -1.18 6.34 19.18
C PRO A 99 -2.62 6.59 19.71
N LEU A 100 -3.59 5.75 19.32
CA LEU A 100 -4.99 5.87 19.75
C LEU A 100 -5.22 5.38 21.18
N ALA A 101 -4.47 4.36 21.63
CA ALA A 101 -4.58 3.78 22.96
C ALA A 101 -3.21 3.69 23.65
N ASP A 102 -3.19 3.88 24.97
CA ASP A 102 -2.04 3.58 25.82
C ASP A 102 -1.76 2.07 25.77
N GLY A 103 -0.71 1.65 25.06
CA GLY A 103 -0.30 0.25 24.94
C GLY A 103 -0.29 -0.33 23.53
N ASP A 104 -0.75 0.41 22.50
CA ASP A 104 -0.67 0.00 21.09
C ASP A 104 0.75 0.07 20.49
N SER A 105 1.75 0.40 21.30
CA SER A 105 3.11 0.68 20.86
C SER A 105 4.15 -0.28 21.42
N CYS A 106 4.79 -1.05 20.55
CA CYS A 106 6.20 -1.37 20.73
C CYS A 106 6.97 -0.09 20.35
N GLU A 107 7.33 0.74 21.34
CA GLU A 107 8.01 2.04 21.13
C GLU A 107 9.19 1.93 20.12
N ASP A 108 9.98 0.85 20.19
CA ASP A 108 11.10 0.58 19.28
C ASP A 108 10.69 0.40 17.79
N ALA A 109 9.49 -0.16 17.53
CA ALA A 109 8.98 -0.33 16.17
C ALA A 109 8.43 0.99 15.59
N LEU A 110 7.99 1.91 16.45
CA LEU A 110 7.48 3.22 16.05
C LEU A 110 8.61 4.21 15.77
N GLU A 111 9.74 4.15 16.47
CA GLU A 111 10.83 5.14 16.35
C GLU A 111 11.64 5.03 15.05
N THR A 112 11.58 3.90 14.32
CA THR A 112 12.37 3.69 13.08
C THR A 112 11.51 3.57 11.81
N SER A 113 10.21 3.84 11.91
CA SER A 113 9.27 3.71 10.79
C SER A 113 9.54 4.72 9.67
N GLY A 114 9.93 5.95 10.03
CA GLY A 114 10.14 7.05 9.08
C GLY A 114 11.36 6.82 8.16
N ILE A 115 12.49 6.41 8.73
CA ILE A 115 13.69 6.04 7.96
C ILE A 115 13.41 4.85 7.03
N ARG A 116 12.63 3.85 7.48
CA ARG A 116 12.30 2.68 6.65
C ARG A 116 11.47 3.05 5.44
N GLU A 117 10.44 3.88 5.66
CA GLU A 117 9.62 4.41 4.58
C GLU A 117 10.48 5.20 3.58
N PHE A 118 11.32 6.11 4.08
CA PHE A 118 12.24 6.88 3.25
C PHE A 118 13.22 6.03 2.45
N SER A 119 13.86 5.06 3.10
CA SER A 119 14.81 4.16 2.46
C SER A 119 14.13 3.35 1.35
N THR A 120 12.87 2.95 1.57
CA THR A 120 12.06 2.29 0.56
C THR A 120 11.71 3.23 -0.60
N ILE A 121 11.27 4.46 -0.34
CA ILE A 121 11.02 5.47 -1.39
C ILE A 121 12.28 5.68 -2.25
N CYS A 122 13.45 5.78 -1.62
CA CYS A 122 14.73 5.87 -2.33
C CYS A 122 14.99 4.65 -3.20
N LEU A 123 14.79 3.42 -2.69
CA LEU A 123 14.95 2.18 -3.45
C LEU A 123 14.04 2.14 -4.68
N VAL A 124 12.76 2.46 -4.49
CA VAL A 124 11.76 2.46 -5.57
C VAL A 124 12.14 3.48 -6.63
N ARG A 125 12.48 4.71 -6.23
CA ARG A 125 12.88 5.80 -7.15
C ARG A 125 14.16 5.49 -7.93
N GLN A 126 15.10 4.76 -7.34
CA GLN A 126 16.35 4.38 -8.01
C GLN A 126 16.18 3.18 -8.95
N SER A 127 15.29 2.25 -8.60
CA SER A 127 15.18 0.96 -9.28
C SER A 127 14.05 0.90 -10.31
N THR A 128 13.13 1.87 -10.31
CA THR A 128 11.90 1.83 -11.12
C THR A 128 11.54 3.22 -11.68
N HIS A 129 10.54 3.23 -12.56
CA HIS A 129 9.86 4.44 -13.02
C HIS A 129 8.50 4.63 -12.30
N ILE A 130 8.29 3.97 -11.14
CA ILE A 130 7.10 4.19 -10.33
C ILE A 130 7.14 5.64 -9.84
N PRO A 131 6.08 6.43 -10.07
CA PRO A 131 6.05 7.80 -9.56
C PRO A 131 5.91 7.75 -8.03
N VAL A 132 6.91 8.29 -7.34
CA VAL A 132 6.89 8.48 -5.88
C VAL A 132 7.27 9.94 -5.58
N PRO A 133 6.62 10.60 -4.60
CA PRO A 133 6.99 11.96 -4.23
C PRO A 133 8.46 12.06 -3.80
N GLU A 134 9.16 13.13 -4.22
CA GLU A 134 10.49 13.41 -3.69
C GLU A 134 10.40 13.81 -2.22
N VAL A 135 11.22 13.19 -1.37
CA VAL A 135 11.32 13.52 0.05
C VAL A 135 12.43 14.56 0.25
N HIS A 136 12.06 15.72 0.79
CA HIS A 136 12.94 16.86 1.02
C HIS A 136 13.57 16.86 2.41
N ALA A 137 12.87 16.34 3.41
CA ALA A 137 13.37 16.23 4.77
C ALA A 137 12.55 15.26 5.63
N ILE A 138 13.19 14.74 6.67
CA ILE A 138 12.56 13.88 7.69
C ILE A 138 13.02 14.33 9.07
N GLU A 139 12.10 14.27 10.02
CA GLU A 139 12.36 14.39 11.45
C GLU A 139 11.60 13.26 12.16
N GLU A 140 12.33 12.35 12.81
CA GLU A 140 11.72 11.20 13.50
C GLU A 140 11.40 11.51 14.96
N ARG A 141 12.05 12.53 15.52
CA ARG A 141 11.91 12.85 16.94
C ARG A 141 10.58 13.52 17.22
N SER A 142 9.84 12.95 18.17
CA SER A 142 8.61 13.55 18.69
C SER A 142 8.88 14.80 19.53
N ASP A 143 10.05 14.88 20.18
CA ASP A 143 10.49 16.01 21.02
C ASP A 143 11.21 17.12 20.21
N CYS A 144 11.09 17.11 18.88
CA CYS A 144 11.59 18.18 18.03
C CYS A 144 10.77 19.48 18.23
N LYS A 145 11.26 20.60 17.68
CA LYS A 145 10.59 21.92 17.80
C LYS A 145 9.17 21.96 17.23
N VAL A 146 8.83 21.03 16.34
CA VAL A 146 7.51 20.89 15.72
C VAL A 146 6.51 20.14 16.63
N ASN A 147 7.01 19.46 17.67
CA ASN A 147 6.26 18.58 18.58
C ASN A 147 5.62 17.35 17.89
N ALA A 148 6.16 16.92 16.75
CA ALA A 148 5.69 15.73 16.06
C ALA A 148 6.78 15.22 15.08
N PRO A 149 6.91 13.91 14.87
CA PRO A 149 7.66 13.36 13.75
C PRO A 149 6.98 13.72 12.42
N PHE A 150 7.75 14.04 11.39
CA PHE A 150 7.21 14.42 10.08
C PHE A 150 8.15 14.11 8.92
N MET A 151 7.55 14.06 7.73
CA MET A 151 8.24 14.01 6.44
C MET A 151 7.76 15.18 5.57
N LEU A 152 8.69 15.93 4.98
CA LEU A 152 8.41 16.93 3.95
C LEU A 152 8.65 16.30 2.57
N MET A 153 7.66 16.37 1.69
CA MET A 153 7.72 15.77 0.37
C MET A 153 7.04 16.63 -0.70
N ASP A 154 7.25 16.31 -1.98
CA ASP A 154 6.54 16.96 -3.08
C ASP A 154 5.01 16.88 -2.89
N CYS A 155 4.32 17.96 -3.25
CA CYS A 155 2.87 18.01 -3.26
C CYS A 155 2.36 17.63 -4.65
N LEU A 156 1.70 16.48 -4.76
CA LEU A 156 1.07 16.03 -5.99
C LEU A 156 -0.36 16.57 -6.06
N LYS A 157 -0.72 17.21 -7.18
CA LYS A 157 -2.05 17.79 -7.44
C LYS A 157 -3.04 16.70 -7.83
N GLY A 158 -3.45 15.90 -6.85
CA GLY A 158 -4.38 14.80 -7.02
C GLY A 158 -4.98 14.36 -5.70
N ASN A 159 -5.80 13.32 -5.77
CA ASN A 159 -6.55 12.78 -4.64
C ASN A 159 -6.32 11.27 -4.52
N VAL A 160 -6.36 10.74 -3.30
CA VAL A 160 -6.33 9.28 -3.08
C VAL A 160 -7.73 8.69 -3.05
N GLY A 161 -7.85 7.37 -3.10
CA GLY A 161 -9.14 6.69 -3.10
C GLY A 161 -10.04 7.08 -1.92
N MET A 162 -9.49 7.30 -0.72
CA MET A 162 -10.28 7.70 0.44
C MET A 162 -11.00 9.04 0.23
N ASP A 163 -10.36 9.98 -0.47
CA ASP A 163 -10.94 11.28 -0.82
C ASP A 163 -12.03 11.15 -1.90
N LEU A 164 -11.99 10.07 -2.70
CA LEU A 164 -12.84 9.81 -3.86
C LEU A 164 -13.90 8.71 -3.58
N GLY A 165 -14.15 8.39 -2.31
CA GLY A 165 -15.16 7.40 -1.91
C GLY A 165 -14.78 5.95 -2.20
N MET A 166 -13.48 5.66 -2.36
CA MET A 166 -12.90 4.34 -2.64
C MET A 166 -13.40 3.68 -3.94
N SER A 167 -14.02 4.46 -4.82
CA SER A 167 -14.63 3.97 -6.06
C SER A 167 -13.92 4.56 -7.28
N VAL A 168 -13.78 3.76 -8.33
CA VAL A 168 -13.25 4.22 -9.61
C VAL A 168 -14.38 4.27 -10.62
N PRO A 169 -14.69 5.44 -11.22
CA PRO A 169 -15.75 5.56 -12.22
C PRO A 169 -15.54 4.57 -13.38
N PRO A 170 -16.61 3.90 -13.87
CA PRO A 170 -16.50 2.84 -14.87
C PRO A 170 -15.71 3.24 -16.13
N GLN A 171 -15.82 4.50 -16.57
CA GLN A 171 -15.11 5.02 -17.73
C GLN A 171 -13.58 5.05 -17.55
N TYR A 172 -13.09 5.16 -16.32
CA TYR A 172 -11.66 5.22 -16.02
C TYR A 172 -11.10 3.90 -15.47
N LYS A 173 -11.96 3.00 -14.97
CA LYS A 173 -11.60 1.74 -14.31
C LYS A 173 -10.50 0.96 -15.03
N LYS A 174 -10.66 0.65 -16.32
CA LYS A 174 -9.64 -0.12 -17.07
C LYS A 174 -8.32 0.64 -17.25
N ALA A 175 -8.36 1.95 -17.44
CA ALA A 175 -7.15 2.76 -17.57
C ALA A 175 -6.38 2.81 -16.24
N PHE A 176 -7.09 3.05 -15.14
CA PHE A 176 -6.55 3.03 -13.78
C PHE A 176 -5.96 1.67 -13.41
N LEU A 177 -6.71 0.58 -13.61
CA LEU A 177 -6.24 -0.79 -13.34
C LEU A 177 -5.01 -1.16 -14.18
N ARG A 178 -4.93 -0.70 -15.44
CA ARG A 178 -3.71 -0.87 -16.24
C ARG A 178 -2.52 -0.08 -15.67
N GLY A 179 -2.77 1.11 -15.14
CA GLY A 179 -1.76 1.87 -14.40
C GLY A 179 -1.24 1.12 -13.18
N LEU A 180 -2.15 0.53 -12.38
CA LEU A 180 -1.76 -0.32 -11.26
C LEU A 180 -0.99 -1.57 -11.71
N ALA A 181 -1.39 -2.22 -12.81
CA ALA A 181 -0.67 -3.37 -13.36
C ALA A 181 0.78 -3.01 -13.74
N ARG A 182 1.00 -1.85 -14.37
CA ARG A 182 2.35 -1.34 -14.67
C ARG A 182 3.21 -1.16 -13.43
N ILE A 183 2.64 -0.59 -12.37
CA ILE A 183 3.34 -0.38 -11.10
C ILE A 183 3.65 -1.74 -10.45
N HIS A 184 2.69 -2.65 -10.47
CA HIS A 184 2.83 -3.99 -9.89
C HIS A 184 3.95 -4.79 -10.57
N VAL A 185 4.03 -4.74 -11.90
CA VAL A 185 5.13 -5.34 -12.67
C VAL A 185 6.47 -4.67 -12.37
N GLN A 186 6.52 -3.36 -12.10
CA GLN A 186 7.77 -2.72 -11.70
C GLN A 186 8.19 -3.10 -10.28
N LEU A 187 7.25 -3.28 -9.36
CA LEU A 187 7.56 -3.81 -8.01
C LEU A 187 8.18 -5.20 -8.08
N SER A 188 7.71 -6.04 -9.02
CA SER A 188 8.24 -7.39 -9.21
C SER A 188 9.69 -7.44 -9.71
N THR A 189 10.22 -6.34 -10.26
CA THR A 189 11.62 -6.24 -10.68
C THR A 189 12.56 -5.73 -9.59
N VAL A 190 12.04 -5.19 -8.49
CA VAL A 190 12.84 -4.78 -7.33
C VAL A 190 13.12 -6.01 -6.47
N LEU A 191 14.27 -6.63 -6.72
CA LEU A 191 14.64 -7.95 -6.21
C LEU A 191 15.70 -7.85 -5.10
N LEU A 192 15.37 -8.36 -3.91
CA LEU A 192 16.20 -8.28 -2.71
C LEU A 192 16.61 -9.68 -2.22
N PRO A 193 17.80 -9.85 -1.61
CA PRO A 193 18.33 -11.18 -1.28
C PRO A 193 17.58 -11.89 -0.13
N LYS A 194 16.97 -11.14 0.79
CA LYS A 194 16.24 -11.68 1.96
C LYS A 194 14.79 -11.20 1.99
N ILE A 195 13.97 -11.82 2.83
CA ILE A 195 12.63 -11.32 3.18
C ILE A 195 12.76 -10.41 4.39
N GLY A 196 12.31 -9.15 4.28
CA GLY A 196 12.56 -8.16 5.33
C GLY A 196 12.24 -6.72 4.92
N THR A 197 12.27 -5.80 5.88
CA THR A 197 12.12 -4.37 5.62
C THR A 197 13.44 -3.75 5.15
N ILE A 198 13.37 -2.57 4.54
CA ILE A 198 14.52 -1.77 4.15
C ILE A 198 14.83 -0.81 5.29
N VAL A 199 15.91 -1.05 6.02
CA VAL A 199 16.21 -0.32 7.26
C VAL A 199 17.02 0.94 7.00
N SER A 200 17.90 0.93 6.01
CA SER A 200 18.77 2.07 5.70
C SER A 200 19.34 1.96 4.29
N VAL A 201 19.86 3.09 3.80
CA VAL A 201 20.68 3.17 2.59
C VAL A 201 22.14 3.30 3.01
N ASN A 202 22.98 2.38 2.56
CA ASN A 202 24.41 2.39 2.80
C ASN A 202 25.10 3.49 1.97
N ALA A 203 26.30 3.90 2.40
CA ALA A 203 27.07 4.95 1.70
C ALA A 203 27.46 4.59 0.25
N ASP A 204 27.49 3.30 -0.08
CA ASP A 204 27.76 2.79 -1.42
C ASP A 204 26.50 2.66 -2.30
N GLY A 205 25.34 3.08 -1.78
CA GLY A 205 24.04 2.98 -2.45
C GLY A 205 23.36 1.62 -2.34
N THR A 206 23.95 0.66 -1.62
CA THR A 206 23.27 -0.61 -1.31
C THR A 206 22.28 -0.43 -0.15
N TYR A 207 21.39 -1.40 0.03
CA TYR A 207 20.34 -1.32 1.05
C TYR A 207 20.56 -2.36 2.16
N GLN A 208 20.34 -1.95 3.41
CA GLN A 208 20.35 -2.88 4.53
C GLN A 208 18.95 -3.43 4.76
N GLN A 209 18.80 -4.76 4.66
CA GLN A 209 17.56 -5.43 5.03
C GLN A 209 17.54 -5.78 6.52
N GLY A 210 16.36 -5.63 7.13
CA GLY A 210 16.14 -5.92 8.55
C GLY A 210 14.81 -6.62 8.82
N PRO A 211 14.47 -6.81 10.10
CA PRO A 211 13.26 -7.51 10.50
C PRO A 211 11.98 -6.78 10.06
N ILE A 212 10.92 -7.55 9.86
CA ILE A 212 9.56 -7.05 9.72
C ILE A 212 9.00 -6.83 11.14
N PRO A 213 8.53 -5.62 11.49
CA PRO A 213 7.90 -5.33 12.79
C PRO A 213 6.87 -6.37 13.20
N GLY A 214 6.95 -6.84 14.45
CA GLY A 214 6.03 -7.85 15.00
C GLY A 214 6.21 -9.27 14.46
N LEU A 215 7.04 -9.48 13.43
CA LEU A 215 7.23 -10.78 12.77
C LEU A 215 8.66 -11.34 12.92
N GLY A 216 9.69 -10.48 12.83
CA GLY A 216 11.10 -10.87 12.91
C GLY A 216 11.83 -10.86 11.57
N GLY A 217 12.96 -11.57 11.47
CA GLY A 217 13.81 -11.62 10.28
C GLY A 217 15.05 -10.70 10.35
N PRO A 218 15.68 -10.35 9.22
CA PRO A 218 15.30 -10.72 7.86
C PRO A 218 15.51 -12.23 7.61
N PHE A 219 14.66 -12.85 6.81
CA PHE A 219 14.65 -14.30 6.55
C PHE A 219 15.37 -14.64 5.25
N ASP A 220 16.06 -15.79 5.22
CA ASP A 220 16.75 -16.26 4.01
C ASP A 220 15.83 -17.09 3.10
N THR A 221 14.70 -17.57 3.64
CA THR A 221 13.74 -18.40 2.92
C THR A 221 12.28 -18.00 3.16
N ALA A 222 11.41 -18.31 2.19
CA ALA A 222 9.96 -18.18 2.36
C ALA A 222 9.43 -19.12 3.47
N THR A 223 10.01 -20.31 3.61
CA THR A 223 9.71 -21.26 4.69
C THR A 223 9.90 -20.64 6.07
N GLU A 224 11.03 -19.94 6.30
CA GLU A 224 11.28 -19.22 7.55
C GLU A 224 10.25 -18.13 7.79
N PHE A 225 9.88 -17.37 6.75
CA PHE A 225 8.84 -16.35 6.82
C PHE A 225 7.49 -16.94 7.22
N TYR A 226 7.03 -18.02 6.58
CA TYR A 226 5.75 -18.65 6.92
C TYR A 226 5.73 -19.25 8.33
N LYS A 227 6.85 -19.83 8.78
CA LYS A 227 6.99 -20.30 10.17
C LYS A 227 6.94 -19.15 11.17
N ALA A 228 7.61 -18.03 10.87
CA ALA A 228 7.54 -16.83 11.69
C ALA A 228 6.11 -16.26 11.72
N TRP A 229 5.41 -16.22 10.58
CA TRP A 229 4.03 -15.75 10.50
C TRP A 229 3.11 -16.63 11.34
N ALA A 230 3.21 -17.95 11.20
CA ALA A 230 2.47 -18.92 11.99
C ALA A 230 2.69 -18.77 13.51
N GLY A 231 3.92 -18.46 13.93
CA GLY A 231 4.29 -18.33 15.34
C GLY A 231 3.91 -17.01 15.99
N ASN A 232 3.79 -15.92 15.21
CA ASN A 232 3.57 -14.57 15.74
C ASN A 232 2.15 -14.04 15.47
N THR A 233 1.43 -14.56 14.48
CA THR A 233 0.11 -14.05 14.10
C THR A 233 -1.01 -14.64 14.96
N LYS A 234 -1.93 -13.76 15.38
CA LYS A 234 -3.17 -14.11 16.10
C LYS A 234 -4.37 -13.55 15.36
N PHE A 235 -5.52 -14.23 15.44
CA PHE A 235 -6.75 -13.80 14.77
C PHE A 235 -7.40 -12.55 15.39
N GLY A 236 -7.14 -12.28 16.67
CA GLY A 236 -7.65 -11.10 17.37
C GLY A 236 -8.96 -11.30 18.14
N MET A 237 -9.78 -12.32 17.81
CA MET A 237 -10.97 -12.68 18.59
C MET A 237 -10.75 -13.95 19.44
N THR A 238 -11.36 -13.99 20.63
CA THR A 238 -11.42 -15.21 21.44
C THR A 238 -12.50 -16.17 20.95
N ASP A 239 -12.40 -17.43 21.34
CA ASP A 239 -13.43 -18.43 21.05
C ASP A 239 -14.83 -18.01 21.55
N GLU A 240 -14.92 -17.36 22.72
CA GLU A 240 -16.18 -16.86 23.26
C GLU A 240 -16.79 -15.77 22.37
N GLN A 241 -15.97 -14.81 21.93
CA GLN A 241 -16.40 -13.75 21.01
C GLN A 241 -16.83 -14.35 19.66
N LEU A 242 -16.08 -15.33 19.16
CA LEU A 242 -16.44 -16.04 17.93
C LEU A 242 -17.76 -16.82 18.08
N ARG A 243 -18.02 -17.48 19.22
CA ARG A 243 -19.30 -18.17 19.48
C ARG A 243 -20.46 -17.19 19.44
N GLU A 244 -20.30 -16.01 20.06
CA GLU A 244 -21.33 -14.97 20.08
C GLU A 244 -21.63 -14.44 18.68
N VAL A 245 -20.59 -14.12 17.89
CA VAL A 245 -20.76 -13.54 16.55
C VAL A 245 -21.22 -14.58 15.51
N CYS A 246 -20.70 -15.81 15.57
CA CYS A 246 -20.97 -16.84 14.55
C CYS A 246 -22.27 -17.62 14.80
N GLY A 247 -22.79 -17.63 16.04
CA GLY A 247 -23.99 -18.35 16.42
C GLY A 247 -23.96 -19.82 15.97
N PRO A 248 -24.90 -20.27 15.10
CA PRO A 248 -24.98 -21.67 14.67
C PRO A 248 -23.76 -22.14 13.86
N TYR A 249 -23.00 -21.23 13.24
CA TYR A 249 -21.82 -21.57 12.43
C TYR A 249 -20.54 -21.72 13.27
N ALA A 250 -20.60 -21.41 14.57
CA ALA A 250 -19.42 -21.41 15.45
C ALA A 250 -18.71 -22.77 15.51
N ALA A 251 -19.45 -23.88 15.43
CA ALA A 251 -18.89 -25.22 15.50
C ALA A 251 -17.98 -25.57 14.31
N GLU A 252 -18.22 -24.97 13.14
CA GLU A 252 -17.37 -25.12 11.95
C GLU A 252 -16.25 -24.07 11.94
N ILE A 253 -16.59 -22.81 12.23
CA ILE A 253 -15.68 -21.66 12.08
C ILE A 253 -14.57 -21.67 13.13
N ILE A 254 -14.88 -21.91 14.40
CA ILE A 254 -13.88 -21.78 15.48
C ILE A 254 -12.70 -22.73 15.26
N PRO A 255 -12.89 -24.05 15.07
CA PRO A 255 -11.76 -24.95 14.79
C PRO A 255 -10.97 -24.54 13.54
N SER A 256 -11.67 -24.03 12.53
CA SER A 256 -11.09 -23.57 11.27
C SER A 256 -10.15 -22.36 11.46
N VAL A 257 -10.60 -21.36 12.23
CA VAL A 257 -9.80 -20.19 12.62
C VAL A 257 -8.64 -20.61 13.52
N SER A 258 -8.90 -21.34 14.60
CA SER A 258 -7.88 -21.68 15.61
C SER A 258 -6.74 -22.55 15.07
N SER A 259 -6.99 -23.34 14.01
CA SER A 259 -5.97 -24.21 13.39
C SER A 259 -5.20 -23.57 12.23
N PHE A 260 -5.65 -22.43 11.71
CA PHE A 260 -5.11 -21.86 10.47
C PHE A 260 -3.62 -21.51 10.59
N ALA A 261 -3.25 -20.67 11.57
CA ALA A 261 -1.86 -20.25 11.75
C ALA A 261 -0.93 -21.45 11.98
N LYS A 262 -1.37 -22.43 12.78
CA LYS A 262 -0.63 -23.68 12.99
C LYS A 262 -0.42 -24.45 11.67
N SER A 263 -1.47 -24.56 10.86
CA SER A 263 -1.41 -25.26 9.56
C SER A 263 -0.46 -24.58 8.58
N ILE A 264 -0.41 -23.24 8.56
CA ILE A 264 0.59 -22.49 7.79
C ILE A 264 2.01 -22.86 8.21
N GLY A 265 2.26 -22.97 9.52
CA GLY A 265 3.57 -23.35 10.04
C GLY A 265 3.97 -24.79 9.72
N GLU A 266 3.02 -25.73 9.76
CA GLU A 266 3.23 -27.14 9.42
C GLU A 266 3.48 -27.34 7.92
N LEU A 267 2.87 -26.51 7.06
CA LEU A 267 3.01 -26.59 5.59
C LEU A 267 4.06 -25.65 5.01
N ALA A 268 4.78 -24.89 5.84
CA ALA A 268 5.60 -23.76 5.42
C ALA A 268 6.60 -24.05 4.28
N ASP A 269 7.14 -25.27 4.21
CA ASP A 269 8.08 -25.72 3.18
C ASP A 269 7.44 -26.05 1.82
N THR A 270 6.11 -26.05 1.74
CA THR A 270 5.32 -26.36 0.53
C THR A 270 4.53 -25.17 -0.02
N LEU A 271 4.33 -24.13 0.80
CA LEU A 271 3.50 -22.98 0.45
C LEU A 271 4.11 -22.15 -0.68
N SER A 272 5.42 -21.91 -0.62
CA SER A 272 6.08 -21.13 -1.67
C SER A 272 6.44 -21.97 -2.88
N PHE A 273 6.22 -21.45 -4.09
CA PHE A 273 6.82 -22.04 -5.28
C PHE A 273 8.32 -21.72 -5.42
N ARG A 274 8.81 -20.73 -4.66
CA ARG A 274 10.20 -20.27 -4.70
C ARG A 274 10.70 -19.94 -3.30
N ASP A 275 11.21 -20.96 -2.63
CA ASP A 275 11.65 -20.84 -1.24
C ASP A 275 12.86 -19.91 -1.04
N HIS A 276 13.76 -19.85 -2.02
CA HIS A 276 14.96 -19.00 -1.98
C HIS A 276 14.86 -17.79 -2.91
N GLY A 277 15.55 -16.72 -2.52
CA GLY A 277 15.51 -15.45 -3.23
C GLY A 277 16.04 -15.45 -4.69
N PRO A 278 16.11 -14.26 -5.30
CA PRO A 278 15.68 -13.00 -4.70
C PRO A 278 14.16 -12.88 -4.56
N PHE A 279 13.75 -12.00 -3.66
CA PHE A 279 12.37 -11.73 -3.25
C PHE A 279 11.94 -10.34 -3.75
N PRO A 280 10.73 -10.21 -4.33
CA PRO A 280 10.22 -8.93 -4.79
C PRO A 280 9.87 -7.98 -3.64
N LEU A 281 9.91 -6.68 -3.93
CA LEU A 281 9.39 -5.64 -3.04
C LEU A 281 7.86 -5.62 -3.07
N CYS A 282 7.24 -5.85 -1.92
CA CYS A 282 5.82 -5.65 -1.67
C CYS A 282 5.59 -4.27 -1.04
N HIS A 283 4.56 -3.55 -1.47
CA HIS A 283 4.14 -2.30 -0.83
C HIS A 283 3.47 -2.52 0.54
N GLY A 284 2.80 -3.67 0.73
CA GLY A 284 2.06 -4.01 1.95
C GLY A 284 0.63 -3.47 2.03
N ASP A 285 0.32 -2.39 1.32
CA ASP A 285 -1.01 -1.75 1.28
C ASP A 285 -1.30 -1.16 -0.12
N PHE A 286 -1.03 -1.95 -1.16
CA PHE A 286 -1.10 -1.46 -2.55
C PHE A 286 -2.55 -1.38 -3.05
N GLY A 287 -2.97 -0.20 -3.50
CA GLY A 287 -4.30 0.00 -4.07
C GLY A 287 -4.66 1.47 -4.24
N HIS A 288 -5.92 1.72 -4.59
CA HIS A 288 -6.45 3.08 -4.77
C HIS A 288 -6.36 3.92 -3.49
N ASN A 289 -6.40 3.31 -2.31
CA ASN A 289 -6.20 3.98 -1.02
C ASN A 289 -4.85 4.71 -0.93
N ASN A 290 -3.80 4.20 -1.61
CA ASN A 290 -2.44 4.73 -1.55
C ASN A 290 -1.90 5.16 -2.92
N THR A 291 -2.80 5.38 -3.88
CA THR A 291 -2.46 5.87 -5.21
C THR A 291 -3.11 7.23 -5.43
N ILE A 292 -2.29 8.26 -5.61
CA ILE A 292 -2.75 9.62 -5.95
C ILE A 292 -3.08 9.66 -7.44
N VAL A 293 -4.28 10.15 -7.77
CA VAL A 293 -4.74 10.29 -9.15
C VAL A 293 -5.20 11.71 -9.47
N ASP A 294 -5.12 12.09 -10.74
CA ASP A 294 -5.77 13.29 -11.27
C ASP A 294 -7.29 13.08 -11.48
N ASP A 295 -7.98 14.10 -12.00
CA ASP A 295 -9.43 14.08 -12.23
C ASP A 295 -9.88 13.07 -13.31
N GLN A 296 -8.93 12.57 -14.10
CA GLN A 296 -9.13 11.53 -15.13
C GLN A 296 -8.63 10.16 -14.67
N TYR A 297 -8.28 10.03 -13.38
CA TYR A 297 -7.78 8.80 -12.75
C TYR A 297 -6.44 8.32 -13.34
N HIS A 298 -5.63 9.20 -13.94
CA HIS A 298 -4.24 8.89 -14.22
C HIS A 298 -3.43 8.91 -12.92
N ILE A 299 -2.56 7.92 -12.76
CA ILE A 299 -1.74 7.78 -11.55
C ILE A 299 -0.62 8.82 -11.55
N LEU A 300 -0.64 9.70 -10.55
CA LEU A 300 0.37 10.73 -10.33
C LEU A 300 1.47 10.28 -9.36
N GLY A 301 1.16 9.36 -8.44
CA GLY A 301 2.11 8.88 -7.46
C GLY A 301 1.58 7.76 -6.58
N VAL A 302 2.50 6.95 -6.04
CA VAL A 302 2.25 5.93 -5.01
C VAL A 302 2.89 6.39 -3.71
N ILE A 303 2.13 6.35 -2.63
CA ILE A 303 2.50 6.87 -1.31
C ILE A 303 2.33 5.80 -0.23
N ASP A 304 2.70 6.13 1.01
CA ASP A 304 2.50 5.28 2.18
C ASP A 304 3.26 3.95 2.12
N TRP A 305 4.59 4.05 2.10
CA TRP A 305 5.49 2.88 2.00
C TRP A 305 5.86 2.30 3.38
N GLU A 306 5.12 2.64 4.44
CA GLU A 306 5.47 2.25 5.82
C GLU A 306 5.38 0.73 6.07
N MET A 307 4.51 0.05 5.32
CA MET A 307 4.32 -1.41 5.39
C MET A 307 5.13 -2.18 4.34
N ALA A 308 6.00 -1.51 3.60
CA ALA A 308 6.73 -2.13 2.51
C ALA A 308 7.83 -3.07 3.02
N PHE A 309 7.97 -4.21 2.35
CA PHE A 309 8.98 -5.23 2.66
C PHE A 309 9.28 -6.09 1.44
N ALA A 310 10.48 -6.68 1.38
CA ALA A 310 10.74 -7.77 0.46
C ALA A 310 10.03 -9.03 0.94
N GLY A 311 9.18 -9.65 0.13
CA GLY A 311 8.33 -10.77 0.55
C GLY A 311 8.38 -11.98 -0.39
N PRO A 312 7.85 -13.14 0.03
CA PRO A 312 7.59 -14.26 -0.89
C PRO A 312 6.78 -13.79 -2.11
N TRP A 313 6.97 -14.45 -3.25
CA TRP A 313 6.25 -14.12 -4.48
C TRP A 313 4.74 -14.23 -4.33
N GLU A 314 4.26 -15.09 -3.43
CA GLU A 314 2.85 -15.21 -3.08
C GLU A 314 2.29 -13.94 -2.43
N MET A 315 3.09 -13.19 -1.67
CA MET A 315 2.65 -11.94 -1.04
C MET A 315 2.57 -10.81 -2.06
N LEU A 316 3.50 -10.76 -3.03
CA LEU A 316 3.37 -9.87 -4.17
C LEU A 316 2.18 -10.28 -5.05
N GLY A 317 1.97 -11.58 -5.23
CA GLY A 317 0.87 -12.14 -6.01
C GLY A 317 -0.52 -11.99 -5.41
N ASP A 318 -0.74 -11.17 -4.37
CA ASP A 318 -2.09 -10.74 -3.97
C ASP A 318 -2.57 -9.61 -4.90
N PHE A 319 -3.88 -9.51 -5.10
CA PHE A 319 -4.42 -8.41 -5.91
C PHE A 319 -4.26 -7.08 -5.18
N PRO A 320 -4.07 -5.95 -5.89
CA PRO A 320 -4.21 -4.63 -5.28
C PRO A 320 -5.55 -4.54 -4.54
N LEU A 321 -5.61 -3.82 -3.43
CA LEU A 321 -6.81 -3.77 -2.59
C LEU A 321 -8.06 -3.28 -3.32
N THR A 322 -7.90 -2.50 -4.39
CA THR A 322 -8.98 -2.11 -5.32
C THR A 322 -9.70 -3.31 -5.96
N LEU A 323 -9.01 -4.44 -6.11
CA LEU A 323 -9.48 -5.70 -6.68
C LEU A 323 -9.61 -6.81 -5.63
N SER A 324 -9.48 -6.49 -4.34
CA SER A 324 -9.55 -7.49 -3.27
C SER A 324 -10.97 -8.04 -3.17
N ILE A 325 -11.10 -9.36 -3.29
CA ILE A 325 -12.32 -10.11 -3.02
C ILE A 325 -12.09 -11.06 -1.85
N ILE A 326 -13.13 -11.41 -1.11
CA ILE A 326 -13.04 -12.46 -0.11
C ILE A 326 -12.92 -13.79 -0.86
N PRO A 327 -11.87 -14.62 -0.59
CA PRO A 327 -11.77 -15.93 -1.21
C PRO A 327 -13.05 -16.74 -0.98
N PRO A 328 -13.62 -17.40 -2.01
CA PRO A 328 -14.89 -18.14 -1.87
C PRO A 328 -14.89 -19.16 -0.72
N ALA A 329 -13.72 -19.73 -0.42
CA ALA A 329 -13.53 -20.69 0.66
C ALA A 329 -13.71 -20.11 2.08
N ILE A 330 -13.57 -18.78 2.26
CA ILE A 330 -13.77 -18.10 3.55
C ILE A 330 -14.91 -17.07 3.50
N ASP A 331 -15.57 -16.93 2.36
CA ASP A 331 -16.73 -16.05 2.18
C ASP A 331 -18.04 -16.75 2.58
N ALA A 332 -19.12 -15.97 2.66
CA ALA A 332 -20.43 -16.49 3.00
C ALA A 332 -20.98 -17.39 1.86
N PRO A 333 -21.44 -18.62 2.16
CA PRO A 333 -21.83 -19.58 1.12
C PRO A 333 -23.06 -19.13 0.32
N TRP A 334 -23.92 -18.27 0.89
CA TRP A 334 -25.09 -17.74 0.17
C TRP A 334 -24.74 -16.74 -0.94
N ASN A 335 -23.49 -16.28 -1.03
CA ASN A 335 -23.01 -15.44 -2.14
C ASN A 335 -22.80 -16.24 -3.44
N TYR A 336 -22.79 -17.58 -3.37
CA TYR A 336 -22.47 -18.47 -4.49
C TYR A 336 -23.62 -19.43 -4.80
N ASN A 337 -23.70 -19.86 -6.06
CA ASN A 337 -24.57 -20.94 -6.52
C ASN A 337 -24.00 -22.32 -6.13
N GLU A 338 -24.78 -23.38 -6.32
CA GLU A 338 -24.35 -24.75 -6.01
C GLU A 338 -23.11 -25.19 -6.80
N ASP A 339 -22.90 -24.62 -8.00
CA ASP A 339 -21.72 -24.85 -8.83
C ASP A 339 -20.50 -23.99 -8.43
N GLY A 340 -20.63 -23.17 -7.40
CA GLY A 340 -19.59 -22.26 -6.91
C GLY A 340 -19.50 -20.92 -7.68
N SER A 341 -20.37 -20.68 -8.67
CA SER A 341 -20.40 -19.40 -9.38
C SER A 341 -20.97 -18.27 -8.50
N PRO A 342 -20.43 -17.03 -8.61
CA PRO A 342 -20.95 -15.89 -7.85
C PRO A 342 -22.37 -15.51 -8.27
N LYS A 343 -23.23 -15.12 -7.31
CA LYS A 343 -24.65 -14.79 -7.56
C LYS A 343 -24.91 -13.34 -7.95
N SER A 344 -24.23 -12.38 -7.31
CA SER A 344 -24.50 -10.96 -7.55
C SER A 344 -23.75 -10.46 -8.78
N ALA A 345 -24.37 -9.52 -9.50
CA ALA A 345 -23.73 -8.86 -10.64
C ALA A 345 -22.40 -8.21 -10.24
N ASP A 346 -22.34 -7.58 -9.07
CA ASP A 346 -21.13 -6.93 -8.55
C ASP A 346 -19.99 -7.94 -8.32
N LEU A 347 -20.28 -9.10 -7.71
CA LEU A 347 -19.26 -10.12 -7.46
C LEU A 347 -18.80 -10.77 -8.77
N ILE A 348 -19.72 -11.00 -9.72
CA ILE A 348 -19.38 -11.45 -11.08
C ILE A 348 -18.41 -10.45 -11.73
N GLU A 349 -18.71 -9.16 -11.67
CA GLU A 349 -17.85 -8.11 -12.24
C GLU A 349 -16.46 -8.09 -11.58
N GLN A 350 -16.39 -8.20 -10.25
CA GLN A 350 -15.11 -8.25 -9.52
C GLN A 350 -14.22 -9.43 -9.95
N PHE A 351 -14.80 -10.62 -10.15
CA PHE A 351 -14.04 -11.77 -10.66
C PHE A 351 -13.58 -11.55 -12.11
N GLU A 352 -14.39 -10.92 -12.95
CA GLU A 352 -14.00 -10.57 -14.32
C GLU A 352 -12.89 -9.51 -14.34
N ASP A 353 -12.93 -8.54 -13.43
CA ASP A 353 -11.86 -7.55 -13.27
C ASP A 353 -10.54 -8.19 -12.84
N GLN A 354 -10.58 -9.14 -11.90
CA GLN A 354 -9.37 -9.89 -11.51
C GLN A 354 -8.78 -10.65 -12.69
N LYS A 355 -9.60 -11.38 -13.46
CA LYS A 355 -9.14 -12.09 -14.68
C LYS A 355 -8.54 -11.11 -15.69
N TRP A 356 -9.21 -9.98 -15.91
CA TRP A 356 -8.72 -8.94 -16.81
C TRP A 356 -7.40 -8.34 -16.32
N TYR A 357 -7.24 -8.15 -15.01
CA TYR A 357 -6.03 -7.62 -14.40
C TYR A 357 -4.84 -8.58 -14.56
N VAL A 358 -5.03 -9.89 -14.38
CA VAL A 358 -3.97 -10.89 -14.64
C VAL A 358 -3.48 -10.79 -16.08
N GLU A 359 -4.39 -10.66 -17.05
CA GLU A 359 -4.02 -10.50 -18.46
C GLU A 359 -3.32 -9.14 -18.72
N ALA A 360 -3.75 -8.06 -18.06
CA ALA A 360 -3.07 -6.77 -18.14
C ALA A 360 -1.63 -6.85 -17.59
N VAL A 361 -1.42 -7.48 -16.44
CA VAL A 361 -0.08 -7.74 -15.88
C VAL A 361 0.77 -8.54 -16.86
N LYS A 362 0.22 -9.61 -17.44
CA LYS A 362 0.92 -10.44 -18.43
C LYS A 362 1.33 -9.64 -19.67
N GLN A 363 0.50 -8.72 -20.14
CA GLN A 363 0.83 -7.83 -21.27
C GLN A 363 1.98 -6.87 -20.91
N GLU A 364 1.98 -6.32 -19.70
CA GLU A 364 3.04 -5.43 -19.22
C GLU A 364 4.37 -6.19 -19.01
N GLU A 365 4.34 -7.41 -18.47
CA GLU A 365 5.52 -8.29 -18.38
C GLU A 365 6.11 -8.60 -19.76
N ASN A 366 5.27 -8.90 -20.76
CA ASN A 366 5.69 -9.16 -22.14
C ASN A 366 6.34 -7.94 -22.83
N SER A 367 5.95 -6.74 -22.42
CA SER A 367 6.45 -5.50 -23.02
C SER A 367 7.87 -5.15 -22.53
N ASN A 368 8.24 -5.61 -21.32
CA ASN A 368 9.56 -5.43 -20.75
C ASN A 368 10.45 -6.65 -21.03
N ARG A 369 11.23 -6.59 -22.13
CA ARG A 369 12.17 -7.65 -22.53
C ARG A 369 13.15 -7.98 -21.39
N GLY A 370 12.94 -9.11 -20.72
CA GLY A 370 13.75 -9.58 -19.60
C GLY A 370 12.95 -9.94 -18.34
N ASN A 371 11.68 -9.52 -18.25
CA ASN A 371 10.82 -9.91 -17.14
C ASN A 371 10.36 -11.37 -17.29
N ILE A 372 10.56 -12.13 -16.22
CA ILE A 372 10.02 -13.47 -16.08
C ILE A 372 8.56 -13.30 -15.62
N HIS A 373 7.65 -14.15 -16.09
CA HIS A 373 6.21 -14.10 -15.82
C HIS A 373 5.80 -14.42 -14.37
N TYR A 374 6.69 -14.21 -13.40
CA TYR A 374 6.48 -14.62 -12.02
C TYR A 374 5.29 -13.92 -11.37
N LEU A 375 4.97 -12.67 -11.73
CA LEU A 375 3.84 -11.97 -11.13
C LEU A 375 2.52 -12.45 -11.75
N SER A 376 2.42 -12.54 -13.08
CA SER A 376 1.20 -13.06 -13.70
C SER A 376 0.95 -14.54 -13.36
N ASP A 377 2.00 -15.34 -13.23
CA ASP A 377 1.90 -16.73 -12.76
C ASP A 377 1.43 -16.80 -11.31
N ALA A 378 1.97 -15.95 -10.42
CA ALA A 378 1.55 -15.89 -9.01
C ALA A 378 0.10 -15.44 -8.86
N LEU A 379 -0.34 -14.40 -9.59
CA LEU A 379 -1.73 -13.95 -9.61
C LEU A 379 -2.68 -14.98 -10.25
N GLY A 380 -2.18 -15.75 -11.22
CA GLY A 380 -2.93 -16.79 -11.92
C GLY A 380 -3.09 -18.09 -11.11
N ASP A 381 -2.19 -18.37 -10.16
CA ASP A 381 -2.31 -19.49 -9.23
C ASP A 381 -3.34 -19.16 -8.13
N SER A 382 -4.61 -19.39 -8.45
CA SER A 382 -5.73 -19.13 -7.51
C SER A 382 -5.56 -19.80 -6.14
N ARG A 383 -4.80 -20.89 -6.02
CA ARG A 383 -4.56 -21.53 -4.72
C ARG A 383 -3.63 -20.68 -3.85
N ARG A 384 -2.51 -20.22 -4.40
CA ARG A 384 -1.52 -19.39 -3.68
C ARG A 384 -1.95 -17.94 -3.53
N GLN A 385 -2.59 -17.39 -4.55
CA GLN A 385 -3.17 -16.05 -4.50
C GLN A 385 -4.20 -15.96 -3.35
N GLN A 386 -5.14 -16.92 -3.26
CA GLN A 386 -6.14 -16.92 -2.18
C GLN A 386 -5.54 -17.21 -0.81
N LEU A 387 -4.43 -17.94 -0.72
CA LEU A 387 -3.68 -18.11 0.52
C LEU A 387 -3.15 -16.78 1.03
N ALA A 388 -2.54 -15.97 0.17
CA ALA A 388 -2.01 -14.66 0.52
C ALA A 388 -3.14 -13.72 1.00
N THR A 389 -4.25 -13.66 0.25
CA THR A 389 -5.44 -12.89 0.66
C THR A 389 -5.98 -13.37 2.02
N ALA A 390 -6.06 -14.68 2.24
CA ALA A 390 -6.56 -15.27 3.48
C ALA A 390 -5.64 -14.96 4.67
N MET A 391 -4.31 -14.99 4.50
CA MET A 391 -3.37 -14.60 5.55
C MET A 391 -3.60 -13.14 5.99
N ARG A 392 -3.73 -12.21 5.04
CA ARG A 392 -4.05 -10.81 5.34
C ARG A 392 -5.39 -10.67 6.05
N MET A 393 -6.44 -11.27 5.51
CA MET A 393 -7.79 -11.23 6.12
C MET A 393 -7.83 -11.86 7.52
N TYR A 394 -7.01 -12.89 7.78
CA TYR A 394 -6.88 -13.50 9.10
C TYR A 394 -6.25 -12.54 10.11
N GLN A 395 -5.23 -11.77 9.70
CA GLN A 395 -4.64 -10.71 10.53
C GLN A 395 -5.62 -9.58 10.83
N ASP A 396 -6.51 -9.29 9.88
CA ASP A 396 -7.59 -8.29 10.03
C ASP A 396 -8.79 -8.81 10.86
N GLY A 397 -8.74 -10.07 11.35
CA GLY A 397 -9.82 -10.67 12.13
C GLY A 397 -11.07 -11.03 11.32
N LYS A 398 -10.94 -11.20 10.00
CA LYS A 398 -12.05 -11.59 9.12
C LYS A 398 -12.50 -13.02 9.45
N ILE A 399 -13.73 -13.17 9.92
CA ILE A 399 -14.31 -14.48 10.22
C ILE A 399 -14.54 -15.27 8.93
N GLY A 400 -14.13 -16.54 8.89
CA GLY A 400 -14.32 -17.44 7.75
C GLY A 400 -13.79 -18.85 8.00
N THR A 401 -14.02 -19.75 7.03
CA THR A 401 -13.61 -21.16 7.11
C THR A 401 -12.22 -21.41 6.51
N TYR A 402 -11.19 -20.90 7.19
CA TYR A 402 -9.78 -20.95 6.76
C TYR A 402 -9.22 -22.35 6.48
N SER A 403 -9.71 -23.40 7.14
CA SER A 403 -9.33 -24.79 6.86
C SER A 403 -9.55 -25.19 5.39
N LYS A 404 -10.58 -24.62 4.72
CA LYS A 404 -10.85 -24.88 3.29
C LYS A 404 -9.78 -24.27 2.37
N ILE A 405 -9.02 -23.27 2.85
CA ILE A 405 -7.83 -22.77 2.14
C ILE A 405 -6.69 -23.79 2.27
N ILE A 406 -6.48 -24.32 3.49
CA ILE A 406 -5.45 -25.31 3.80
C ILE A 406 -5.64 -26.63 3.03
N ASP A 407 -6.89 -27.12 2.92
CA ASP A 407 -7.19 -28.37 2.22
C ASP A 407 -6.66 -28.42 0.78
N LYS A 408 -6.55 -27.26 0.12
CA LYS A 408 -6.00 -27.13 -1.26
C LYS A 408 -4.50 -27.44 -1.36
N PHE A 409 -3.78 -27.46 -0.24
CA PHE A 409 -2.35 -27.77 -0.15
C PHE A 409 -2.09 -29.19 0.37
N MET A 410 -3.13 -29.88 0.87
CA MET A 410 -3.07 -31.26 1.35
C MET A 410 -3.50 -32.29 0.30
N ALA A 411 -4.21 -31.84 -0.74
CA ALA A 411 -4.61 -32.60 -1.91
C ALA A 411 -3.55 -32.53 -3.01
#